data_AF-A0A512U9Q3-F1
#
_entry.id   AF-A0A512U9Q3-F1
#
_cell.length_a   1.000
_cell.length_b   1.000
_cell.length_c   1.000
_cell.angle_alpha   90.00
_cell.angle_beta   90.00
_cell.angle_gamma   90.00
#
_symmetry.space_group_name_H-M   'P 1'
#
loop_
_entity.id
_entity.type
_entity.pdbx_description
1 polymer ?
#
loop_
_entity_poly.entity_id
_entity_poly.type
_entity_poly.pdbx_seq_one_letter_code
_entity_poly.pdbx_strand_id
1 'polypeptide(L)'
;MMESFIESLSNQSLHQPPIVNVPDPRRTFCKGKECRKHTQHKVTQHKAGKASLFAQGKRRYDRKQPGCGGQTKPGFHKKAKTTKKLVLRLECVNCKTKAQLSLKRCKHFGTGWRLYITFGLPGVNTLSNTKTLVEEISRRVIAIVEVYSMNN
;
A
#
# COMPACT_ATOMS: atom_id res chain seq x y z
N MET A 1 13.18 31.20 -25.52
CA MET A 1 14.02 30.78 -24.38
C MET A 1 13.22 30.49 -23.11
N MET A 2 12.13 31.22 -22.81
CA MET A 2 11.26 30.89 -21.66
C MET A 2 10.31 29.71 -21.92
N GLU A 3 9.86 29.51 -23.16
CA GLU A 3 8.93 28.42 -23.52
C GLU A 3 9.57 27.03 -23.38
N SER A 4 10.85 26.88 -23.75
CA SER A 4 11.63 25.66 -23.54
C SER A 4 11.88 25.33 -22.06
N PHE A 5 11.84 26.34 -21.18
CA PHE A 5 11.99 26.14 -19.74
C PHE A 5 10.68 25.62 -19.11
N ILE A 6 9.52 26.13 -19.56
CA ILE A 6 8.20 25.66 -19.13
C ILE A 6 7.93 24.23 -19.62
N GLU A 7 8.36 23.87 -20.84
CA GLU A 7 8.21 22.52 -21.39
C GLU A 7 9.12 21.47 -20.69
N SER A 8 10.22 21.91 -20.08
CA SER A 8 11.09 21.05 -19.25
C SER A 8 10.50 20.77 -17.86
N LEU A 9 9.68 21.68 -17.33
CA LEU A 9 9.00 21.56 -16.04
C LEU A 9 7.70 20.75 -16.13
N SER A 10 7.00 20.78 -17.27
CA SER A 10 5.80 19.95 -17.50
C SER A 10 6.13 18.46 -17.65
N ASN A 11 7.32 18.13 -18.18
CA ASN A 11 7.78 16.75 -18.38
C ASN A 11 8.28 16.03 -17.10
N GLN A 12 8.38 16.71 -15.96
CA GLN A 12 8.78 16.09 -14.69
C GLN A 12 7.61 15.46 -13.90
N SER A 13 6.37 15.55 -14.39
CA SER A 13 5.18 15.36 -13.56
C SER A 13 4.37 14.07 -13.73
N LEU A 14 4.70 13.13 -14.64
CA LEU A 14 3.82 11.96 -14.91
C LEU A 14 4.51 10.59 -15.07
N HIS A 15 5.59 10.30 -14.35
CA HIS A 15 6.02 8.91 -14.16
C HIS A 15 5.76 8.45 -12.73
N GLN A 16 4.49 8.16 -12.41
CA GLN A 16 4.18 7.50 -11.15
C GLN A 16 4.83 6.10 -11.18
N PRO A 17 5.68 5.75 -10.19
CA PRO A 17 6.29 4.43 -10.17
C PRO A 17 5.20 3.36 -10.09
N PRO A 18 5.31 2.26 -10.85
CA PRO A 18 4.29 1.22 -10.87
C PRO A 18 4.03 0.69 -9.45
N ILE A 19 2.78 0.82 -9.00
CA ILE A 19 2.36 0.36 -7.68
C ILE A 19 2.22 -1.16 -7.71
N VAL A 20 2.87 -1.86 -6.78
CA VAL A 20 2.66 -3.31 -6.62
C VAL A 20 1.34 -3.53 -5.89
N ASN A 21 0.36 -4.08 -6.59
CA ASN A 21 -0.94 -4.44 -6.04
C ASN A 21 -1.00 -5.92 -5.69
N VAL A 22 -1.51 -6.25 -4.50
CA VAL A 22 -1.79 -7.63 -4.08
C VAL A 22 -3.27 -7.76 -3.70
N PRO A 23 -3.98 -8.78 -4.23
CA PRO A 23 -5.39 -8.97 -3.94
C PRO A 23 -5.62 -9.38 -2.48
N ASP A 24 -6.68 -8.84 -1.89
CA ASP A 24 -7.26 -9.28 -0.63
C ASP A 24 -8.75 -9.58 -0.88
N PRO A 25 -9.24 -10.84 -0.76
CA PRO A 25 -8.56 -12.07 -0.34
C PRO A 25 -7.84 -12.84 -1.47
N ARG A 26 -6.92 -13.76 -1.10
CA ARG A 26 -6.21 -14.65 -2.05
C ARG A 26 -6.50 -16.13 -1.76
N ARG A 27 -6.76 -16.95 -2.79
CA ARG A 27 -6.86 -18.41 -2.66
C ARG A 27 -5.48 -19.07 -2.71
N THR A 28 -5.08 -19.75 -1.64
CA THR A 28 -3.79 -20.48 -1.54
C THR A 28 -3.93 -21.76 -0.75
N PHE A 29 -2.98 -22.68 -0.90
CA PHE A 29 -2.94 -23.92 -0.11
C PHE A 29 -2.71 -23.63 1.37
N CYS A 30 -3.60 -24.15 2.23
CA CYS A 30 -3.48 -24.03 3.67
C CYS A 30 -2.72 -25.24 4.26
N LYS A 31 -1.62 -24.98 4.97
CA LYS A 31 -0.83 -26.00 5.69
C LYS A 31 -1.42 -26.40 7.05
N GLY A 32 -2.56 -25.84 7.44
CA GLY A 32 -3.24 -26.18 8.69
C GLY A 32 -3.68 -27.64 8.68
N LYS A 33 -3.52 -28.31 9.84
CA LYS A 33 -3.84 -29.74 10.00
C LYS A 33 -5.28 -30.07 9.58
N GLU A 34 -6.21 -29.18 9.90
CA GLU A 34 -7.65 -29.29 9.61
C GLU A 34 -8.04 -29.00 8.16
N CYS A 35 -7.26 -28.17 7.44
CA CYS A 35 -7.67 -27.68 6.12
C CYS A 35 -7.05 -28.52 5.00
N ARG A 36 -5.72 -28.62 4.95
CA ARG A 36 -4.91 -29.27 3.90
C ARG A 36 -5.48 -29.12 2.47
N LYS A 37 -6.07 -27.96 2.18
CA LYS A 37 -6.77 -27.66 0.93
C LYS A 37 -6.60 -26.19 0.58
N HIS A 38 -6.94 -25.83 -0.65
CA HIS A 38 -6.93 -24.44 -1.10
C HIS A 38 -8.14 -23.71 -0.52
N THR A 39 -7.88 -22.71 0.31
CA THR A 39 -8.90 -21.89 0.96
C THR A 39 -8.62 -20.40 0.71
N GLN A 40 -9.61 -19.56 0.99
CA GLN A 40 -9.44 -18.11 0.97
C GLN A 40 -8.61 -17.68 2.18
N HIS A 41 -7.61 -16.84 1.94
CA HIS A 41 -6.74 -16.27 2.96
C HIS A 41 -6.87 -14.74 2.93
N LYS A 42 -7.00 -14.15 4.11
CA LYS A 42 -6.89 -12.71 4.31
C LYS A 42 -5.42 -12.31 4.20
N VAL A 43 -5.13 -11.31 3.37
CA VAL A 43 -3.75 -10.87 3.10
C VAL A 43 -3.48 -9.59 3.85
N THR A 44 -2.51 -9.61 4.76
CA THR A 44 -2.08 -8.41 5.49
C THR A 44 -0.58 -8.17 5.32
N GLN A 45 -0.15 -6.91 5.41
CA GLN A 45 1.27 -6.60 5.44
C GLN A 45 1.87 -6.95 6.80
N HIS A 46 3.00 -7.66 6.81
CA HIS A 46 3.74 -7.90 8.04
C HIS A 46 4.44 -6.61 8.50
N LYS A 47 4.16 -6.21 9.75
CA LYS A 47 4.88 -5.15 10.45
C LYS A 47 5.75 -5.79 11.53
N ALA A 48 7.00 -5.33 11.66
CA ALA A 48 7.86 -5.74 12.74
C ALA A 48 7.33 -5.17 14.06
N GLY A 49 7.28 -6.00 15.11
CA GLY A 49 6.91 -5.55 16.46
C GLY A 49 8.04 -4.80 17.16
N LYS A 50 7.73 -4.22 18.32
CA LYS A 50 8.73 -3.63 19.22
C LYS A 50 9.70 -4.72 19.71
N ALA A 51 10.99 -4.41 19.77
CA ALA A 51 11.99 -5.34 20.29
C ALA A 51 11.79 -5.57 21.80
N SER A 52 11.86 -6.84 22.23
CA SER A 52 11.73 -7.22 23.64
C SER A 52 13.03 -6.96 24.41
N LEU A 53 12.92 -6.42 25.63
CA LEU A 53 14.05 -6.18 26.53
C LEU A 53 14.58 -7.47 27.17
N PHE A 54 13.71 -8.48 27.35
CA PHE A 54 14.04 -9.73 28.02
C PHE A 54 14.74 -10.75 27.11
N ALA A 55 14.83 -10.46 25.81
CA ALA A 55 15.55 -11.28 24.86
C ALA A 55 17.02 -11.46 25.31
N GLN A 56 17.54 -12.69 25.23
CA GLN A 56 18.89 -13.03 25.70
C GLN A 56 19.97 -12.10 25.10
N GLY A 57 19.87 -11.79 23.80
CA GLY A 57 20.80 -10.89 23.13
C GLY A 57 20.75 -9.45 23.66
N LYS A 58 19.54 -8.95 23.98
CA LYS A 58 19.37 -7.61 24.57
C LYS A 58 19.91 -7.56 26.00
N ARG A 59 19.59 -8.56 26.83
CA ARG A 59 20.16 -8.68 28.19
C ARG A 59 21.69 -8.71 28.18
N ARG A 60 22.30 -9.45 27.25
CA ARG A 60 23.76 -9.50 27.09
C ARG A 60 24.34 -8.15 26.65
N TYR A 61 23.68 -7.46 25.73
CA TYR A 61 24.09 -6.14 25.26
C TYR A 61 24.02 -5.10 26.39
N ASP A 62 22.92 -5.10 27.14
CA ASP A 62 22.70 -4.18 28.25
C ASP A 62 23.64 -4.42 29.41
N ARG A 63 24.05 -5.66 29.67
CA ARG A 63 25.10 -5.96 30.67
C ARG A 63 26.49 -5.54 30.20
N LYS A 64 26.72 -5.52 28.88
CA LYS A 64 28.01 -5.13 28.30
C LYS A 64 28.16 -3.60 28.22
N GLN A 65 27.07 -2.89 28.01
CA GLN A 65 27.07 -1.44 27.83
C GLN A 65 27.53 -0.58 29.03
N PRO A 66 27.23 -0.90 30.31
CA PRO A 66 27.65 -0.07 31.44
C PRO A 66 29.15 -0.21 31.71
N GLY A 67 29.72 0.85 32.27
CA GLY A 67 31.15 0.95 32.62
C GLY A 67 31.88 2.00 31.79
N CYS A 68 33.22 2.03 31.93
CA CYS A 68 34.09 2.82 31.07
C CYS A 68 34.37 2.08 29.75
N GLY A 69 34.46 2.80 28.63
CA GLY A 69 34.75 2.21 27.31
C GLY A 69 33.76 2.53 26.19
N GLY A 70 32.70 3.30 26.48
CA GLY A 70 31.80 3.84 25.45
C GLY A 70 30.97 2.76 24.74
N GLN A 71 30.79 2.93 23.42
CA GLN A 71 29.91 2.09 22.62
C GLN A 71 30.49 0.68 22.37
N THR A 72 29.86 -0.37 22.91
CA THR A 72 30.48 -1.72 22.97
C THR A 72 30.23 -2.64 21.78
N LYS A 73 29.31 -2.27 20.87
CA LYS A 73 29.05 -2.95 19.59
C LYS A 73 28.96 -1.95 18.46
N PRO A 74 29.47 -2.28 17.26
CA PRO A 74 29.46 -1.36 16.13
C PRO A 74 28.05 -1.05 15.66
N GLY A 75 27.78 0.24 15.42
CA GLY A 75 26.58 0.70 14.73
C GLY A 75 26.74 0.55 13.20
N PHE A 76 25.64 0.21 12.51
CA PHE A 76 25.67 0.09 11.06
C PHE A 76 25.33 1.44 10.39
N HIS A 77 26.35 2.15 9.91
CA HIS A 77 26.21 3.49 9.31
C HIS A 77 25.96 3.48 7.79
N LYS A 78 26.58 2.57 7.04
CA LYS A 78 26.58 2.59 5.56
C LYS A 78 25.34 1.90 4.95
N LYS A 79 24.16 2.51 5.10
CA LYS A 79 22.89 1.98 4.54
C LYS A 79 22.76 2.30 3.04
N ALA A 80 23.15 1.35 2.19
CA ALA A 80 22.99 1.49 0.73
C ALA A 80 21.57 1.17 0.22
N LYS A 81 20.85 0.27 0.92
CA LYS A 81 19.54 -0.23 0.45
C LYS A 81 18.42 0.71 0.89
N THR A 82 17.71 1.28 -0.09
CA THR A 82 16.59 2.21 0.13
C THR A 82 15.26 1.51 0.45
N THR A 83 15.05 0.30 -0.08
CA THR A 83 13.80 -0.47 0.10
C THR A 83 14.02 -1.74 0.92
N LYS A 84 12.94 -2.25 1.51
CA LYS A 84 12.92 -3.53 2.24
C LYS A 84 12.21 -4.60 1.40
N LYS A 85 12.47 -5.88 1.69
CA LYS A 85 11.62 -6.95 1.15
C LYS A 85 10.28 -6.90 1.87
N LEU A 86 9.19 -6.95 1.13
CA LEU A 86 7.87 -7.02 1.74
C LEU A 86 7.55 -8.45 2.12
N VAL A 87 6.94 -8.62 3.29
CA VAL A 87 6.44 -9.90 3.76
C VAL A 87 4.95 -9.75 4.00
N LEU A 88 4.17 -10.66 3.41
CA LEU A 88 2.74 -10.75 3.61
C LEU A 88 2.46 -11.80 4.69
N ARG A 89 1.44 -11.56 5.51
CA ARG A 89 0.85 -12.57 6.39
C ARG A 89 -0.48 -13.00 5.77
N LEU A 90 -0.55 -14.27 5.41
CA LEU A 90 -1.74 -14.94 4.90
C LEU A 90 -2.43 -15.62 6.08
N GLU A 91 -3.62 -15.19 6.43
CA GLU A 91 -4.43 -15.78 7.50
C GLU A 91 -5.59 -16.56 6.88
N CYS A 92 -5.64 -17.87 7.12
CA CYS A 92 -6.73 -18.71 6.63
C CYS A 92 -8.04 -18.37 7.34
N VAL A 93 -9.11 -18.19 6.58
CA VAL A 93 -10.44 -17.87 7.14
C VAL A 93 -10.97 -19.00 8.05
N ASN A 94 -10.70 -20.26 7.70
CA ASN A 94 -11.27 -21.41 8.40
C ASN A 94 -10.47 -21.81 9.65
N CYS A 95 -9.17 -22.05 9.51
CA CYS A 95 -8.32 -22.58 10.60
C CYS A 95 -7.47 -21.51 11.30
N LYS A 96 -7.53 -20.25 10.86
CA LYS A 96 -6.77 -19.11 11.41
C LYS A 96 -5.24 -19.31 11.43
N THR A 97 -4.75 -20.35 10.74
CA THR A 97 -3.32 -20.60 10.61
C THR A 97 -2.71 -19.49 9.75
N LYS A 98 -1.57 -18.97 10.21
CA LYS A 98 -0.87 -17.85 9.57
C LYS A 98 0.35 -18.37 8.81
N ALA A 99 0.45 -18.03 7.54
CA ALA A 99 1.62 -18.30 6.71
C ALA A 99 2.28 -16.98 6.29
N GLN A 100 3.61 -16.95 6.19
CA GLN A 100 4.35 -15.78 5.72
C GLN A 100 4.85 -15.99 4.30
N LEU A 101 4.61 -15.01 3.43
CA LEU A 101 5.10 -15.01 2.05
C LEU A 101 5.98 -13.77 1.83
N SER A 102 7.26 -14.00 1.50
CA SER A 102 8.18 -12.92 1.13
C SER A 102 8.08 -12.60 -0.36
N LEU A 103 7.86 -11.33 -0.68
CA LEU A 103 7.93 -10.80 -2.04
C LEU A 103 9.30 -10.22 -2.35
N LYS A 104 9.51 -9.89 -3.63
CA LYS A 104 10.64 -9.06 -4.06
C LYS A 104 10.53 -7.65 -3.46
N ARG A 105 11.61 -6.86 -3.54
CA ARG A 105 11.62 -5.48 -3.05
C ARG A 105 10.79 -4.60 -3.97
N CYS A 106 9.90 -3.79 -3.43
CA CYS A 106 9.25 -2.68 -4.14
C CYS A 106 9.27 -1.42 -3.29
N LYS A 107 9.12 -0.26 -3.95
CA LYS A 107 9.09 1.06 -3.28
C LYS A 107 7.70 1.35 -2.69
N HIS A 108 6.66 1.10 -3.48
CA HIS A 108 5.27 1.34 -3.10
C HIS A 108 4.47 0.04 -3.16
N PHE A 109 3.61 -0.16 -2.15
CA PHE A 109 2.79 -1.34 -2.00
C PHE A 109 1.36 -0.95 -1.67
N GLY A 110 0.43 -1.34 -2.53
CA GLY A 110 -1.00 -1.24 -2.29
C GLY A 110 -1.56 -2.62 -2.00
N THR A 111 -2.28 -2.76 -0.89
CA THR A 111 -3.20 -3.89 -0.69
C THR A 111 -4.59 -3.41 -1.09
N GLY A 112 -5.18 -4.10 -2.06
CA GLY A 112 -6.33 -3.61 -2.82
C GLY A 112 -7.56 -3.31 -1.97
N TRP A 113 -7.82 -2.01 -1.77
CA TRP A 113 -9.13 -1.33 -1.85
C TRP A 113 -8.89 0.12 -2.32
N ARG A 114 -8.08 0.33 -3.37
CA ARG A 114 -7.95 1.63 -4.03
C ARG A 114 -8.14 1.50 -5.53
N LEU A 115 -9.40 1.25 -5.92
CA LEU A 115 -9.91 1.56 -7.24
C LEU A 115 -10.19 3.07 -7.33
N TYR A 116 -9.20 3.93 -7.09
CA TYR A 116 -9.32 5.33 -7.50
C TYR A 116 -7.93 5.82 -7.87
N ILE A 117 -7.68 5.82 -9.17
CA ILE A 117 -6.87 6.84 -9.80
C ILE A 117 -7.59 8.15 -9.47
N THR A 118 -7.16 8.82 -8.41
CA THR A 118 -7.45 10.24 -8.22
C THR A 118 -6.62 10.97 -9.28
N PHE A 119 -7.14 11.09 -10.50
CA PHE A 119 -6.80 12.26 -11.31
C PHE A 119 -7.34 13.46 -10.52
N GLY A 120 -6.46 14.44 -10.27
CA GLY A 120 -6.68 15.49 -9.29
C GLY A 120 -7.91 16.34 -9.56
N LEU A 121 -8.96 16.10 -8.80
CA LEU A 121 -9.98 17.10 -8.52
C LEU A 121 -10.12 17.20 -6.99
N PRO A 122 -9.75 18.33 -6.37
CA PRO A 122 -10.02 18.55 -4.95
C PRO A 122 -11.52 18.74 -4.77
N GLY A 123 -12.17 17.89 -3.95
CA GLY A 123 -13.47 18.24 -3.35
C GLY A 123 -14.65 17.26 -3.41
N VAL A 124 -14.48 15.94 -3.58
CA VAL A 124 -15.62 15.01 -3.43
C VAL A 124 -15.27 13.74 -2.64
N ASN A 125 -15.89 13.61 -1.47
CA ASN A 125 -15.83 12.44 -0.62
C ASN A 125 -17.08 11.57 -0.82
N THR A 126 -16.83 10.29 -1.11
CA THR A 126 -17.66 9.10 -0.88
C THR A 126 -18.98 8.91 -1.64
N LEU A 127 -18.93 7.89 -2.52
CA LEU A 127 -19.91 6.80 -2.72
C LEU A 127 -21.38 7.16 -2.99
N SER A 128 -21.78 7.12 -4.25
CA SER A 128 -23.07 6.56 -4.65
C SER A 128 -22.96 5.86 -6.01
N ASN A 129 -23.77 4.81 -6.16
CA ASN A 129 -23.86 3.85 -7.26
C ASN A 129 -23.47 4.37 -8.66
N THR A 130 -22.72 3.58 -9.42
CA THR A 130 -22.38 3.90 -10.83
C THR A 130 -23.58 4.04 -11.76
N LYS A 131 -24.79 3.67 -11.31
CA LYS A 131 -26.06 3.88 -12.03
C LYS A 131 -26.66 5.27 -11.82
N THR A 132 -26.50 5.89 -10.65
CA THR A 132 -27.11 7.20 -10.35
C THR A 132 -26.39 8.36 -11.04
N LEU A 133 -25.08 8.22 -11.27
CA LEU A 133 -24.25 9.26 -11.90
C LEU A 133 -24.56 9.42 -13.40
N VAL A 134 -24.88 8.34 -14.12
CA VAL A 134 -25.26 8.40 -15.53
C VAL A 134 -26.63 9.07 -15.70
N GLU A 135 -27.59 8.76 -14.84
CA GLU A 135 -28.91 9.40 -14.84
C GLU A 135 -28.83 10.90 -14.50
N GLU A 136 -27.96 11.28 -13.56
CA GLU A 136 -27.79 12.67 -13.15
C GLU A 136 -27.07 13.52 -14.21
N ILE A 137 -26.08 12.94 -14.92
CA ILE A 137 -25.46 13.59 -16.09
C ILE A 137 -26.48 13.75 -17.23
N SER A 138 -27.28 12.73 -17.50
CA SER A 138 -28.27 12.79 -18.59
C SER A 138 -29.33 13.89 -18.34
N ARG A 139 -29.80 14.07 -17.10
CA ARG A 139 -30.72 15.16 -16.74
C ARG A 139 -30.09 16.55 -16.90
N ARG A 140 -28.81 16.70 -16.56
CA ARG A 140 -28.10 17.99 -16.71
C ARG A 140 -27.84 18.35 -18.17
N VAL A 141 -27.55 17.37 -19.02
CA VAL A 141 -27.39 17.61 -20.47
C VAL A 141 -28.72 17.99 -21.11
N ILE A 142 -29.82 17.31 -20.76
CA ILE A 142 -31.17 17.66 -21.25
C ILE A 142 -31.56 19.09 -20.84
N ALA A 143 -31.34 19.47 -19.58
CA ALA A 143 -31.66 20.83 -19.12
C ALA A 143 -30.83 21.92 -19.84
N ILE A 144 -29.57 21.64 -20.18
CA ILE A 144 -28.75 22.59 -20.95
C ILE A 144 -29.24 22.70 -22.40
N VAL A 145 -29.62 21.59 -23.03
CA VAL A 145 -30.18 21.60 -24.38
C VAL A 145 -31.53 22.33 -24.43
N GLU A 146 -32.38 22.16 -23.42
CA GLU A 146 -33.66 22.89 -23.31
C GLU A 146 -33.46 24.41 -23.13
N VAL A 147 -32.48 24.83 -22.32
CA VAL A 147 -32.15 26.27 -22.13
C VAL A 147 -31.60 26.91 -23.41
N TYR A 148 -30.82 26.17 -24.21
CA TYR A 148 -30.32 26.68 -25.49
C TYR A 148 -31.39 26.71 -26.58
N SER A 149 -32.42 25.85 -26.51
CA SER A 149 -33.53 25.84 -27.47
C SER A 149 -34.58 26.91 -27.22
N MET A 150 -34.58 27.58 -26.05
CA MET A 150 -35.51 28.68 -25.73
C MET A 150 -34.94 30.08 -25.98
N ASN A 151 -33.65 30.18 -26.35
CA ASN A 151 -32.98 31.45 -26.64
C ASN A 151 -32.62 31.62 -28.13
N ASN A 152 -33.28 30.85 -29.01
CA ASN A 152 -33.21 30.98 -30.47
C ASN A 152 -34.62 31.02 -31.05
#